data_AF-A0A3M5L5U2-F1
#
_entry.id   AF-A0A3M5L5U2-F1
#
_cell.length_a   1.000
_cell.length_b   1.000
_cell.length_c   1.000
_cell.angle_alpha   90.00
_cell.angle_beta   90.00
_cell.angle_gamma   90.00
#
_symmetry.space_group_name_H-M   'P 1'
#
loop_
_entity.id
_entity.type
_entity.pdbx_description
1 polymer ?
#
loop_
_entity_poly.entity_id
_entity_poly.type
_entity_poly.pdbx_seq_one_letter_code
_entity_poly.pdbx_strand_id
1 'polypeptide(L)'
;AFFRDMLGDIDEPTLPFGLQDVQGDGQGIEEACQRVDIDLSQRLRAQARQLGVSSASLYHLAWARVLGAVSGKEDVVFGTVLLGRLQGGAGSDRALGM
;
A
#
# COMPACT_ATOMS: atom_id res chain seq x y z
N ALA A 1 22.83 -2.57 -6.35
CA ALA A 1 22.16 -3.34 -5.27
C ALA A 1 20.68 -2.96 -5.32
N PHE A 2 19.76 -3.92 -5.43
CA PHE A 2 18.37 -3.69 -5.92
C PHE A 2 17.69 -2.39 -5.45
N PHE A 3 17.49 -2.21 -4.14
CA PHE A 3 16.79 -1.02 -3.62
C PHE A 3 17.55 0.29 -3.82
N ARG A 4 18.88 0.26 -3.77
CA ARG A 4 19.70 1.44 -4.06
C ARG A 4 19.55 1.85 -5.52
N ASP A 5 19.46 0.87 -6.42
CA ASP A 5 19.31 1.14 -7.85
C ASP A 5 17.86 1.60 -8.18
N MET A 6 16.87 1.15 -7.41
CA MET A 6 15.44 1.46 -7.62
C MET A 6 14.96 2.75 -6.93
N LEU A 7 15.53 3.13 -5.79
CA LEU A 7 15.07 4.24 -4.95
C LEU A 7 16.17 5.28 -4.69
N GLY A 8 17.33 5.15 -5.35
CA GLY A 8 18.51 5.98 -5.08
C GLY A 8 18.37 7.43 -5.54
N ASP A 9 17.37 7.73 -6.34
CA ASP A 9 16.97 9.05 -6.86
C ASP A 9 15.86 9.72 -6.03
N ILE A 10 15.40 9.07 -4.96
CA ILE A 10 14.37 9.62 -4.06
C ILE A 10 15.06 10.45 -2.96
N ASP A 11 15.10 11.76 -3.16
CA ASP A 11 15.76 12.71 -2.24
C ASP A 11 14.85 13.18 -1.09
N GLU A 12 13.53 13.01 -1.21
CA GLU A 12 12.56 13.51 -0.24
C GLU A 12 11.42 12.51 0.05
N PRO A 13 10.94 12.42 1.30
CA PRO A 13 9.83 11.55 1.66
C PRO A 13 8.50 12.01 1.06
N THR A 14 7.55 11.08 0.93
CA THR A 14 6.13 11.40 0.75
C THR A 14 5.54 11.72 2.13
N LEU A 15 5.24 12.99 2.40
CA LEU A 15 4.67 13.45 3.68
C LEU A 15 3.23 13.94 3.47
N PRO A 16 2.20 13.12 3.75
CA PRO A 16 0.80 13.55 3.69
C PRO A 16 0.59 14.74 4.64
N PHE A 17 0.05 15.84 4.11
CA PHE A 17 -0.19 17.07 4.88
C PHE A 17 1.07 17.64 5.56
N GLY A 18 2.28 17.28 5.10
CA GLY A 18 3.54 17.69 5.73
C GLY A 18 3.80 17.06 7.10
N LEU A 19 3.05 16.02 7.49
CA LEU A 19 3.22 15.34 8.76
C LEU A 19 4.51 14.52 8.76
N GLN A 20 5.51 15.02 9.49
CA GLN A 20 6.83 14.38 9.61
C GLN A 20 7.02 13.65 10.95
N ASP A 21 6.36 14.13 12.00
CA ASP A 21 6.42 13.53 13.34
C ASP A 21 5.31 12.51 13.52
N VAL A 22 5.59 11.27 13.10
CA VAL A 22 4.68 10.12 13.24
C VAL A 22 5.22 9.06 14.19
N GLN A 23 6.34 9.34 14.87
CA GLN A 23 6.93 8.43 15.85
C GLN A 23 6.31 8.66 17.23
N GLY A 24 5.24 7.91 17.53
CA GLY A 24 4.56 7.91 18.82
C GLY A 24 4.20 6.50 19.28
N ASP A 25 3.51 6.40 20.42
CA ASP A 25 3.00 5.14 20.98
C ASP A 25 1.68 4.67 20.34
N GLY A 26 1.18 5.41 19.35
CA GLY A 26 -0.02 5.09 18.58
C GLY A 26 -1.33 5.39 19.30
N GLN A 27 -1.33 5.95 20.51
CA GLN A 27 -2.56 6.19 21.28
C GLN A 27 -3.52 7.20 20.64
N GLY A 28 -3.03 8.07 19.74
CA GLY A 28 -3.83 9.04 19.01
C GLY A 28 -4.30 8.58 17.63
N ILE A 29 -4.14 7.29 17.28
CA ILE A 29 -4.56 6.77 15.96
C ILE A 29 -6.05 6.42 16.01
N GLU A 30 -6.83 7.12 15.20
CA GLU A 30 -8.26 6.83 14.96
C GLU A 30 -8.42 5.93 13.73
N GLU A 31 -9.39 5.02 13.76
CA GLU A 31 -9.70 4.13 12.63
C GLU A 31 -10.95 4.58 11.89
N ALA A 32 -10.85 4.62 10.56
CA ALA A 32 -11.98 4.84 9.67
C ALA A 32 -12.13 3.68 8.69
N CYS A 33 -13.29 3.02 8.69
CA CYS A 33 -13.61 1.95 7.75
C CYS A 33 -14.75 2.39 6.82
N GLN A 34 -14.48 2.44 5.51
CA GLN A 34 -15.50 2.59 4.49
C GLN A 34 -15.55 1.33 3.63
N ARG A 35 -16.74 0.72 3.51
CA ARG A 35 -16.92 -0.42 2.62
C ARG A 35 -16.97 0.06 1.17
N VAL A 36 -16.19 -0.59 0.31
CA VAL A 36 -16.34 -0.44 -1.13
C VAL A 36 -17.61 -1.18 -1.54
N ASP A 37 -18.46 -0.50 -2.31
CA ASP A 37 -19.67 -1.09 -2.84
C ASP A 37 -19.39 -2.41 -3.60
N ILE A 38 -20.32 -3.35 -3.52
CA ILE A 38 -20.11 -4.69 -4.07
C ILE A 38 -19.97 -4.68 -5.59
N ASP A 39 -20.73 -3.83 -6.29
CA ASP A 39 -20.71 -3.75 -7.75
C ASP A 39 -19.42 -3.07 -8.21
N LEU A 40 -18.98 -2.04 -7.50
CA LEU A 40 -17.66 -1.43 -7.73
C LEU A 40 -16.54 -2.45 -7.51
N SER A 41 -16.61 -3.23 -6.43
CA SER A 41 -15.63 -4.27 -6.12
C SER A 41 -15.55 -5.37 -7.18
N GLN A 42 -16.69 -5.73 -7.79
CA GLN A 42 -16.73 -6.68 -8.91
C GLN A 42 -16.07 -6.09 -10.16
N ARG A 43 -16.41 -4.85 -10.50
CA ARG A 43 -15.82 -4.14 -11.64
C ARG A 43 -14.30 -3.99 -11.52
N LEU A 44 -13.80 -3.62 -10.34
CA LEU A 44 -12.35 -3.51 -10.08
C LEU A 44 -11.63 -4.85 -10.32
N ARG A 45 -12.21 -5.97 -9.88
CA ARG A 45 -11.65 -7.30 -10.14
C ARG A 45 -11.66 -7.67 -11.63
N ALA A 46 -12.74 -7.34 -12.34
CA ALA A 46 -12.80 -7.55 -13.78
C ALA A 46 -11.74 -6.74 -14.53
N GLN A 47 -11.54 -5.47 -14.16
CA GLN A 47 -10.51 -4.61 -14.74
C GLN A 47 -9.09 -5.12 -14.43
N ALA A 48 -8.81 -5.50 -13.19
CA ALA A 48 -7.52 -6.08 -12.82
C ALA A 48 -7.18 -7.31 -13.68
N ARG A 49 -8.17 -8.20 -13.89
CA ARG A 49 -8.03 -9.38 -14.76
C ARG A 49 -7.77 -9.01 -16.22
N GLN A 50 -8.47 -8.01 -16.75
CA GLN A 50 -8.27 -7.53 -18.13
C GLN A 50 -6.88 -6.91 -18.33
N LEU A 51 -6.36 -6.23 -17.31
CA LEU A 51 -5.04 -5.61 -17.32
C LEU A 51 -3.89 -6.57 -16.95
N GLY A 52 -4.19 -7.82 -16.57
CA GLY A 52 -3.18 -8.79 -16.16
C GLY A 52 -2.48 -8.46 -14.83
N VAL A 53 -3.12 -7.67 -13.97
CA VAL A 53 -2.58 -7.26 -12.66
C VAL A 53 -3.43 -7.78 -11.50
N SER A 54 -2.88 -7.73 -10.29
CA SER A 54 -3.64 -8.04 -9.08
C SER A 54 -4.63 -6.92 -8.75
N SER A 55 -5.72 -7.22 -8.03
CA SER A 55 -6.58 -6.16 -7.48
C SER A 55 -5.82 -5.27 -6.49
N ALA A 56 -4.82 -5.82 -5.76
CA ALA A 56 -3.94 -5.04 -4.90
C ALA A 56 -3.20 -3.92 -5.65
N SER A 57 -2.79 -4.16 -6.90
CA SER A 57 -2.16 -3.14 -7.76
C SER A 57 -3.08 -1.95 -8.00
N LEU A 58 -4.39 -2.18 -8.20
CA LEU A 58 -5.36 -1.09 -8.35
C LEU A 58 -5.56 -0.32 -7.04
N TYR A 59 -5.59 -1.02 -5.90
CA TYR A 59 -5.69 -0.37 -4.59
C TYR A 59 -4.43 0.44 -4.24
N HIS A 60 -3.24 -0.08 -4.54
CA HIS A 60 -1.99 0.67 -4.39
C HIS A 60 -1.98 1.91 -5.27
N LEU A 61 -2.45 1.83 -6.52
CA LEU A 61 -2.59 3.00 -7.38
C LEU A 61 -3.57 4.02 -6.80
N ALA A 62 -4.74 3.58 -6.33
CA ALA A 62 -5.71 4.47 -5.71
C ALA A 62 -5.12 5.19 -4.49
N TRP A 63 -4.38 4.46 -3.64
CA TRP A 63 -3.70 5.04 -2.48
C TRP A 63 -2.58 6.01 -2.88
N ALA A 64 -1.76 5.66 -3.89
CA ALA A 64 -0.73 6.53 -4.42
C ALA A 64 -1.30 7.87 -4.91
N ARG A 65 -2.48 7.84 -5.57
CA ARG A 65 -3.17 9.05 -6.03
C ARG A 65 -3.63 9.93 -4.88
N VAL A 66 -4.13 9.34 -3.80
CA VAL A 66 -4.51 10.08 -2.59
C VAL A 66 -3.28 10.73 -1.97
N LEU A 67 -2.22 9.94 -1.73
CA LEU A 67 -0.95 10.43 -1.18
C LEU A 67 -0.36 11.57 -2.02
N GLY A 68 -0.29 11.42 -3.34
CA GLY A 68 0.22 12.47 -4.23
C GLY A 68 -0.57 13.77 -4.11
N ALA A 69 -1.90 13.68 -4.04
CA ALA A 69 -2.75 14.85 -3.86
C ALA A 69 -2.54 15.54 -2.50
N VAL A 70 -2.44 14.78 -1.41
CA VAL A 70 -2.30 15.36 -0.05
C VAL A 70 -0.86 15.71 0.33
N SER A 71 0.12 15.24 -0.43
CA SER A 71 1.55 15.59 -0.28
C SER A 71 2.03 16.63 -1.29
N GLY A 72 1.21 16.95 -2.31
CA GLY A 72 1.64 17.81 -3.43
C GLY A 72 2.76 17.20 -4.27
N LYS A 73 2.82 15.86 -4.36
CA LYS A 73 3.86 15.11 -5.09
C LYS A 73 3.28 14.33 -6.26
N GLU A 74 4.01 14.31 -7.36
CA GLU A 74 3.70 13.45 -8.51
C GLU A 74 4.30 12.06 -8.32
N ASP A 75 5.55 12.00 -7.85
CA ASP A 75 6.24 10.76 -7.51
C ASP A 75 6.05 10.42 -6.02
N VAL A 76 5.40 9.29 -5.78
CA VAL A 76 4.97 8.86 -4.45
C VAL A 76 5.62 7.53 -4.10
N VAL A 77 6.21 7.46 -2.90
CA VAL A 77 6.82 6.25 -2.35
C VAL A 77 6.16 5.93 -1.02
N PHE A 78 5.63 4.71 -0.89
CA PHE A 78 5.08 4.19 0.36
C PHE A 78 5.33 2.69 0.49
N GLY A 79 5.37 2.21 1.74
CA GLY A 79 5.51 0.80 2.04
C GLY A 79 4.19 0.05 1.93
N THR A 80 4.24 -1.19 1.43
CA THR A 80 3.13 -2.14 1.55
C THR A 80 3.50 -3.19 2.57
N VAL A 81 2.70 -3.33 3.63
CA VAL A 81 2.85 -4.44 4.57
C VAL A 81 2.21 -5.67 3.95
N LEU A 82 3.02 -6.69 3.71
CA LEU A 82 2.55 -8.00 3.28
C LEU A 82 2.66 -8.95 4.45
N LEU A 83 1.58 -9.68 4.72
CA LEU A 83 1.65 -10.76 5.69
C LEU A 83 2.67 -11.79 5.18
N GLY A 84 3.71 -12.02 5.97
CA GLY A 84 4.82 -12.89 5.56
C GLY A 84 4.30 -14.26 5.16
N ARG A 85 4.83 -14.79 4.04
CA ARG A 85 5.13 -16.22 3.73
C ARG A 85 5.18 -16.51 2.22
N LEU A 86 5.82 -15.62 1.44
CA LEU A 86 6.06 -15.81 0.00
C LEU A 86 6.84 -17.11 -0.35
N GLN A 87 7.43 -17.82 0.63
CA GLN A 87 8.09 -19.12 0.45
C GLN A 87 7.85 -20.11 1.61
N GLY A 88 6.60 -20.28 2.05
CA GLY A 88 6.26 -21.37 2.96
C GLY A 88 5.85 -22.62 2.20
N GLY A 89 6.69 -23.65 2.13
CA GLY A 89 6.30 -24.98 1.62
C GLY A 89 5.08 -25.57 2.35
N ALA A 90 4.54 -26.67 1.82
CA ALA A 90 3.35 -27.35 2.36
C ALA A 90 3.42 -27.50 3.89
N GLY A 91 2.44 -26.93 4.62
CA GLY A 91 2.45 -26.83 6.10
C GLY A 91 2.59 -25.40 6.64
N SER A 92 2.74 -24.45 5.72
CA SER A 92 2.84 -23.03 5.98
C SER A 92 1.60 -22.39 6.64
N ASP A 93 0.41 -22.87 6.32
CA ASP A 93 -0.85 -22.23 6.75
C ASP A 93 -1.22 -22.45 8.24
N ARG A 94 -0.35 -23.09 9.04
CA ARG A 94 -0.65 -23.47 10.44
C ARG A 94 0.19 -22.79 11.50
N ALA A 95 1.10 -21.89 11.15
CA ALA A 95 1.84 -21.10 12.13
C ALA A 95 1.30 -19.67 12.15
N LEU A 96 0.64 -19.30 13.26
CA LEU A 96 0.37 -17.91 13.61
C LEU A 96 1.72 -17.18 13.76
N GLY A 97 1.88 -16.05 13.09
CA GLY A 97 3.11 -15.26 13.16
C GLY A 97 2.81 -13.77 13.00
N MET A 98 3.14 -13.03 14.08
CA MET A 98 3.00 -11.59 14.38
C MET A 98 1.65 -10.97 14.01
#